data_AF-A0A2V9BKY9-F1
#
_entry.id   AF-A0A2V9BKY9-F1
#
_cell.length_a   1.000
_cell.length_b   1.000
_cell.length_c   1.000
_cell.angle_alpha   90.00
_cell.angle_beta   90.00
_cell.angle_gamma   90.00
#
_symmetry.space_group_name_H-M   'P 1'
#
loop_
_entity.id
_entity.type
_entity.pdbx_description
1 polymer ?
#
loop_
_entity_poly.entity_id
_entity_poly.type
_entity_poly.pdbx_seq_one_letter_code
_entity_poly.pdbx_strand_id
1 'polypeptide(L)'
;MPRISRVRSGSPARAERKVNCFFGGRPVEAALYGREKLQAGHEFGGPAIIVEYSATSLVPLGWRARVDPYGQILLCKADKVARHRDR
;
A
#
# COMPACT_ATOMS: atom_id res chain seq x y z
N MET A 1 -8.10 -2.99 -21.96
CA MET A 1 -7.63 -2.04 -20.93
C MET A 1 -6.20 -1.62 -21.27
N PRO A 2 -5.91 -0.32 -21.47
CA PRO A 2 -4.57 0.16 -21.76
C PRO A 2 -3.64 -0.01 -20.54
N ARG A 3 -2.33 -0.12 -20.78
CA ARG A 3 -1.32 -0.21 -19.71
C ARG A 3 -0.96 1.17 -19.18
N ILE A 4 -0.68 1.27 -17.89
CA ILE A 4 -0.17 2.50 -17.27
C ILE A 4 1.36 2.56 -17.30
N SER A 5 1.91 3.73 -16.99
CA SER A 5 3.36 3.91 -16.81
C SER A 5 3.90 2.97 -15.73
N ARG A 6 5.11 2.47 -15.97
CA ARG A 6 5.79 1.54 -15.07
C ARG A 6 6.87 2.28 -14.29
N VAL A 7 7.00 1.92 -13.02
CA VAL A 7 8.09 2.39 -12.16
C VAL A 7 9.43 2.02 -12.78
N ARG A 8 10.45 2.86 -12.56
CA ARG A 8 11.84 2.42 -12.77
C ARG A 8 12.13 1.28 -11.80
N SER A 9 12.95 0.31 -12.22
CA SER A 9 13.29 -0.85 -11.39
C SER A 9 13.77 -0.40 -10.01
N GLY A 10 13.15 -0.93 -8.95
CA GLY A 10 13.51 -0.61 -7.56
C GLY A 10 13.02 0.75 -7.04
N SER A 11 12.32 1.57 -7.82
CA SER A 11 11.76 2.83 -7.31
C SER A 11 10.57 2.59 -6.36
N PRO A 12 10.62 3.05 -5.10
CA PRO A 12 9.54 2.84 -4.15
C PRO A 12 8.36 3.79 -4.40
N ALA A 13 7.16 3.38 -4.01
CA ALA A 13 6.01 4.27 -3.97
C ALA A 13 6.25 5.39 -2.93
N ARG A 14 6.13 6.64 -3.35
CA ARG A 14 6.32 7.80 -2.46
C ARG A 14 5.00 8.19 -1.81
N ALA A 15 4.92 8.03 -0.49
CA ALA A 15 3.82 8.57 0.29
C ALA A 15 3.83 10.10 0.25
N GLU A 16 2.67 10.72 0.16
CA GLU A 16 2.55 12.18 0.19
C GLU A 16 2.79 12.73 1.60
N ARG A 17 2.24 12.02 2.58
CA ARG A 17 2.38 12.29 4.01
C ARG A 17 2.05 11.04 4.82
N LYS A 18 2.29 11.11 6.12
CA LYS A 18 1.71 10.19 7.09
C LYS A 18 0.45 10.82 7.69
N VAL A 19 -0.51 9.97 8.05
CA VAL A 19 -1.73 10.37 8.74
C VAL A 19 -1.98 9.47 9.94
N ASN A 20 -2.55 10.02 11.01
CA ASN A 20 -2.94 9.22 12.17
C ASN A 20 -4.26 8.50 11.88
N CYS A 21 -4.26 7.18 12.08
CA CYS A 21 -5.43 6.31 11.98
C CYS A 21 -5.63 5.58 13.31
N PHE A 22 -6.86 5.17 13.61
CA PHE A 22 -7.14 4.32 14.77
C PHE A 22 -7.37 2.88 14.33
N PHE A 23 -6.52 1.95 14.80
CA PHE A 23 -6.64 0.51 14.58
C PHE A 23 -6.70 -0.20 15.93
N GLY A 24 -7.72 -1.04 16.15
CA GLY A 24 -7.83 -1.84 17.37
C GLY A 24 -7.77 -1.02 18.67
N GLY A 25 -8.33 0.19 18.65
CA GLY A 25 -8.33 1.12 19.79
C GLY A 25 -7.03 1.88 20.04
N ARG A 26 -6.04 1.81 19.13
CA ARG A 26 -4.76 2.52 19.26
C ARG A 26 -4.51 3.43 18.05
N PRO A 27 -3.93 4.63 18.24
CA PRO A 27 -3.45 5.44 17.13
C PRO A 27 -2.24 4.76 16.46
N VAL A 28 -2.22 4.77 15.13
CA VAL A 28 -1.16 4.23 14.29
C VAL A 28 -0.92 5.19 13.12
N GLU A 29 0.35 5.48 12.80
CA GLU A 29 0.69 6.24 11.60
C GLU A 29 0.48 5.39 10.34
N ALA A 30 -0.34 5.85 9.40
CA ALA A 30 -0.53 5.26 8.09
C ALA A 30 0.10 6.13 6.99
N ALA A 31 0.72 5.50 5.99
CA ALA A 31 1.18 6.21 4.80
C ALA A 31 -0.01 6.58 3.91
N LEU A 32 -0.07 7.84 3.43
CA LEU A 32 -1.10 8.30 2.50
C LEU A 32 -0.53 8.40 1.08
N TYR A 33 -1.16 7.72 0.14
CA TYR A 33 -0.80 7.73 -1.27
C TYR A 33 -1.94 8.32 -2.11
N GLY A 34 -1.60 9.24 -3.02
CA GLY A 34 -2.49 9.61 -4.13
C GLY A 34 -2.49 8.52 -5.19
N ARG A 35 -3.67 8.03 -5.57
CA ARG A 35 -3.86 6.97 -6.56
C ARG A 35 -3.22 7.29 -7.91
N GLU A 36 -3.25 8.56 -8.29
CA GLU A 36 -2.73 9.11 -9.55
C GLU A 36 -1.19 9.07 -9.63
N LYS A 37 -0.50 9.01 -8.49
CA LYS A 37 0.97 8.90 -8.41
C LYS A 37 1.47 7.45 -8.42
N LEU A 38 0.56 6.50 -8.31
CA LEU A 38 0.88 5.08 -8.32
C LEU A 38 1.07 4.57 -9.75
N GLN A 39 2.20 3.89 -9.98
CA GLN A 39 2.61 3.36 -11.27
C GLN A 39 2.68 1.84 -11.20
N ALA A 40 2.60 1.18 -12.36
CA ALA A 40 2.70 -0.28 -12.44
C ALA A 40 4.03 -0.75 -11.84
N GLY A 41 3.94 -1.75 -10.95
CA GLY A 41 5.08 -2.30 -10.22
C GLY A 41 5.38 -1.66 -8.87
N HIS A 42 4.70 -0.57 -8.47
CA HIS A 42 4.76 -0.13 -7.07
C HIS A 42 4.22 -1.22 -6.14
N GLU A 43 4.91 -1.41 -5.02
CA GLU A 43 4.51 -2.28 -3.93
C GLU A 43 4.77 -1.59 -2.59
N PHE A 44 3.85 -1.74 -1.64
CA PHE A 44 3.97 -1.17 -0.29
C PHE A 44 3.13 -1.95 0.72
N GLY A 45 3.56 -1.92 1.98
CA GLY A 45 2.86 -2.54 3.11
C GLY A 45 1.86 -1.59 3.77
N GLY A 46 0.88 -2.17 4.47
CA GLY A 46 0.03 -1.43 5.39
C GLY A 46 0.67 -1.22 6.78
N PRO A 47 0.17 -0.28 7.58
CA PRO A 47 -1.04 0.50 7.35
C PRO A 47 -0.82 1.63 6.34
N ALA A 48 -1.67 1.68 5.32
CA ALA A 48 -1.62 2.72 4.30
C ALA A 48 -3.03 3.06 3.81
N ILE A 49 -3.23 4.29 3.36
CA ILE A 49 -4.46 4.78 2.75
C ILE A 49 -4.11 5.22 1.33
N ILE A 50 -4.94 4.81 0.37
CA ILE A 50 -4.87 5.26 -1.02
C ILE A 50 -6.11 6.12 -1.26
N VAL A 51 -5.90 7.38 -1.60
CA VAL A 51 -6.97 8.31 -1.92
C VAL A 51 -7.06 8.53 -3.41
N GLU A 52 -8.29 8.57 -3.90
CA GLU A 52 -8.67 8.95 -5.24
C GLU A 52 -9.87 9.89 -5.13
N TYR A 53 -10.11 10.69 -6.17
CA TYR A 53 -11.23 11.62 -6.20
C TYR A 53 -12.58 10.95 -5.89
N SER A 54 -12.78 9.70 -6.32
CA SER A 54 -14.03 8.96 -6.16
C SER A 54 -14.01 7.92 -5.04
N ALA A 55 -12.85 7.61 -4.45
CA ALA A 55 -12.72 6.49 -3.53
C ALA A 55 -11.56 6.66 -2.53
N THR A 56 -11.66 5.98 -1.40
CA THR A 56 -10.56 5.84 -0.43
C THR A 56 -10.40 4.38 -0.07
N SER A 57 -9.25 3.81 -0.39
CA SER A 57 -8.93 2.41 -0.11
C SER A 57 -7.97 2.29 1.06
N LEU A 58 -8.25 1.38 1.97
CA LEU A 58 -7.39 1.06 3.10
C LEU A 58 -6.56 -0.19 2.82
N VAL A 59 -5.25 -0.11 3.06
CA VAL A 59 -4.34 -1.25 3.16
C VAL A 59 -4.12 -1.52 4.66
N PRO A 60 -4.74 -2.56 5.24
CA PRO A 60 -4.68 -2.78 6.68
C PRO A 60 -3.30 -3.19 7.18
N LEU A 61 -3.09 -3.12 8.49
CA LEU A 61 -1.91 -3.69 9.13
C LEU A 61 -1.76 -5.17 8.76
N GLY A 62 -0.55 -5.58 8.37
CA GLY A 62 -0.26 -6.96 7.95
C GLY A 62 -0.75 -7.31 6.54
N TRP A 63 -1.09 -6.31 5.71
CA TRP A 63 -1.38 -6.47 4.29
C TRP A 63 -0.31 -5.80 3.43
N ARG A 64 -0.27 -6.17 2.15
CA ARG A 64 0.51 -5.51 1.11
C ARG A 64 -0.39 -5.12 -0.06
N ALA A 65 -0.01 -4.06 -0.75
CA ALA A 65 -0.62 -3.58 -1.97
C ALA A 65 0.39 -3.62 -3.11
N ARG A 66 -0.03 -4.09 -4.29
CA ARG A 66 0.76 -4.06 -5.53
C ARG A 66 -0.06 -3.48 -6.67
N VAL A 67 0.56 -2.63 -7.47
CA VAL A 67 -0.06 -2.05 -8.67
C VAL A 67 0.30 -2.91 -9.88
N ASP A 68 -0.71 -3.45 -10.55
CA ASP A 68 -0.52 -4.27 -11.74
C ASP A 68 -0.25 -3.42 -13.01
N PRO A 69 0.05 -4.02 -14.18
CA PRO A 69 0.30 -3.29 -15.42
C PRO A 69 -0.88 -2.44 -15.95
N TYR A 70 -2.10 -2.70 -15.48
CA TYR A 70 -3.34 -2.01 -15.84
C TYR A 70 -3.78 -1.02 -14.76
N GLY A 71 -2.95 -0.80 -13.74
CA GLY A 71 -3.20 0.11 -12.63
C GLY A 71 -4.12 -0.46 -11.54
N GLN A 72 -4.52 -1.72 -11.60
CA GLN A 72 -5.33 -2.30 -10.54
C GLN A 72 -4.49 -2.43 -9.26
N ILE A 73 -5.11 -2.14 -8.12
CA ILE A 73 -4.47 -2.30 -6.80
C ILE A 73 -4.87 -3.66 -6.25
N LEU A 74 -3.90 -4.56 -6.23
CA LEU A 74 -4.06 -5.91 -5.70
C LEU A 74 -3.66 -5.90 -4.23
N LEU A 75 -4.59 -6.28 -3.34
CA LEU A 75 -4.35 -6.41 -1.91
C LEU A 75 -4.21 -7.88 -1.53
N CYS A 76 -3.17 -8.19 -0.76
CA CYS A 76 -2.99 -9.52 -0.18
C CYS A 76 -2.55 -9.41 1.28
N LYS A 77 -2.81 -10.47 2.06
CA LYS A 77 -2.18 -10.59 3.38
C LYS A 77 -0.67 -10.70 3.18
N ALA A 78 0.09 -9.95 3.97
CA ALA A 78 1.52 -10.17 4.05
C ALA A 78 1.76 -11.56 4.65
N ASP A 79 2.68 -12.32 4.06
CA ASP A 79 3.11 -13.58 4.66
C ASP A 79 3.57 -13.32 6.09
N LYS A 80 3.16 -14.17 7.03
CA LYS A 80 3.71 -14.12 8.38
C LYS A 80 5.21 -14.34 8.25
N VAL A 81 6.02 -13.34 8.59
CA VAL A 81 7.43 -13.57 8.91
C VAL A 81 7.43 -14.69 9.94
N ALA A 82 8.11 -15.80 9.62
CA ALA A 82 8.18 -16.96 10.49
C ALA A 82 8.49 -16.48 11.90
N ARG A 83 7.58 -16.75 12.84
CA ARG A 83 7.82 -16.45 14.25
C ARG A 83 9.14 -17.14 14.60
N HIS A 84 10.11 -16.36 15.07
CA HIS A 84 11.29 -16.91 15.73
C HIS A 84 10.75 -17.73 16.91
N ARG A 85 10.69 -19.05 16.73
CA ARG A 85 10.40 -19.99 17.80
C ARG A 85 11.73 -20.17 18.52
N ASP A 86 12.07 -19.19 19.36
CA ASP A 86 13.05 -19.44 20.41
C ASP A 86 12.34 -20.01 21.63
N ARG A 87 13.01 -21.00 22.20
CA ARG A 87 12.56 -21.87 23.29
C ARG A 87 12.34 -21.09 24.58
#